data_AF-A0A4P7HB49-F1
#
_entry.id   AF-A0A4P7HB49-F1
#
_cell.length_a   1.000
_cell.length_b   1.000
_cell.length_c   1.000
_cell.angle_alpha   90.00
_cell.angle_beta   90.00
_cell.angle_gamma   90.00
#
_symmetry.space_group_name_H-M   'P 1'
#
loop_
_entity.id
_entity.type
_entity.pdbx_description
1 polymer ?
#
loop_
_entity_poly.entity_id
_entity_poly.type
_entity_poly.pdbx_seq_one_letter_code
_entity_poly.pdbx_strand_id
1 'polypeptide(L)'
;MVCAVALLVHLTPEKNARRIRRAGITAPGFERGVFCMPMLASYVLSHQWLRELRRGGQRLFIAVHFRIPDDEPVLVGHYSDAGTEMTAAEAVSLIMHAEDARGYQVVVPRSIAPTELHRVRHVGQVTGWRYHPDAHGRRPCVCPACLGRGEFKSADLRRRFATEDPEPTKPQLLEQLRNADNEDDLILALYGLGSRSRGDVSDIAHLIDHANSEVRYALAYALHNYRGAEARRLLARLTTDPDPEVRDEAAKRR
;
A
#
# COMPACT_ATOMS: atom_id res chain seq x y z
N MET A 1 6.94 23.45 40.16
CA MET A 1 7.61 23.15 38.90
C MET A 1 6.59 22.44 38.01
N VAL A 2 5.97 23.16 37.08
CA VAL A 2 5.04 22.53 36.14
C VAL A 2 5.93 21.86 35.10
N CYS A 3 6.09 20.54 35.16
CA CYS A 3 6.68 19.81 34.04
C CYS A 3 5.83 20.15 32.81
N ALA A 4 6.43 20.76 31.80
CA ALA A 4 5.76 20.95 30.54
C ALA A 4 5.51 19.57 29.90
N VAL A 5 4.35 19.42 29.25
CA VAL A 5 3.82 18.11 28.85
C VAL A 5 3.25 18.20 27.43
N ALA A 6 3.81 17.40 26.53
CA ALA A 6 3.34 17.29 25.16
C ALA A 6 1.96 16.61 25.11
N LEU A 7 0.98 17.26 24.48
CA LEU A 7 -0.35 16.69 24.23
C LEU A 7 -0.42 16.10 22.82
N LEU A 8 -0.60 14.78 22.77
CA LEU A 8 -0.57 13.99 21.54
C LEU A 8 -1.92 13.28 21.30
N VAL A 9 -2.18 12.92 20.05
CA VAL A 9 -3.35 12.13 19.64
C VAL A 9 -2.94 10.87 18.89
N HIS A 10 -3.42 9.72 19.37
CA HIS A 10 -3.38 8.43 18.69
C HIS A 10 -4.74 8.11 18.08
N LEU A 11 -4.75 7.65 16.84
CA LEU A 11 -5.97 7.20 16.14
C LEU A 11 -6.04 5.68 16.17
N THR A 12 -7.20 5.14 16.58
CA THR A 12 -7.38 3.69 16.70
C THR A 12 -8.82 3.27 16.39
N PRO A 13 -9.05 2.03 15.93
CA PRO A 13 -10.40 1.50 15.77
C PRO A 13 -11.20 1.55 17.07
N GLU A 14 -12.48 1.92 16.96
CA GLU A 14 -13.37 2.10 18.12
C GLU A 14 -13.45 0.86 19.02
N LYS A 15 -13.39 -0.35 18.45
CA LYS A 15 -13.39 -1.62 19.20
C LYS A 15 -12.28 -1.70 20.26
N ASN A 16 -11.20 -0.93 20.11
CA ASN A 16 -10.09 -0.90 21.06
C ASN A 16 -10.36 0.02 22.26
N ALA A 17 -11.39 0.87 22.22
CA ALA A 17 -11.63 1.92 23.22
C ALA A 17 -11.74 1.39 24.65
N ARG A 18 -12.50 0.31 24.87
CA ARG A 18 -12.69 -0.29 26.20
C ARG A 18 -11.40 -0.91 26.74
N ARG A 19 -10.57 -1.48 25.87
CA ARG A 19 -9.25 -2.00 26.26
C ARG A 19 -8.32 -0.86 26.64
N ILE A 20 -8.26 0.18 25.80
CA ILE A 20 -7.35 1.32 26.01
C ILE A 20 -7.67 2.08 27.29
N ARG A 21 -8.95 2.32 27.59
CA ARG A 21 -9.33 2.96 28.87
C ARG A 21 -8.87 2.18 30.10
N ARG A 22 -8.73 0.85 30.01
CA ARG A 22 -8.33 -0.01 31.14
C ARG A 22 -6.82 -0.20 31.23
N ALA A 23 -6.15 -0.37 30.09
CA ALA A 23 -4.76 -0.86 30.03
C ALA A 23 -3.80 0.10 29.30
N GLY A 24 -4.29 1.24 28.81
CA GLY A 24 -3.48 2.16 28.02
C GLY A 24 -3.31 1.73 26.57
N ILE A 25 -2.37 2.34 25.86
CA ILE A 25 -2.06 2.02 24.46
C ILE A 25 -0.84 1.11 24.43
N THR A 26 -1.03 -0.12 23.97
CA THR A 26 0.06 -1.08 23.81
C THR A 26 0.86 -0.79 22.54
N ALA A 27 2.17 -0.62 22.67
CA ALA A 27 3.09 -0.61 21.54
C ALA A 27 3.28 -2.05 21.01
N PRO A 28 3.16 -2.31 19.69
CA PRO A 28 3.30 -3.64 19.12
C PRO A 28 4.77 -4.11 18.98
N GLY A 29 5.70 -3.57 19.78
CA GLY A 29 7.13 -3.86 19.76
C GLY A 29 8.00 -2.59 19.68
N PHE A 30 9.29 -2.72 19.97
CA PHE A 30 10.27 -1.61 20.03
C PHE A 30 10.36 -0.86 18.69
N GLU A 31 10.25 -1.56 17.56
CA GLU A 31 10.32 -0.97 16.21
C GLU A 31 9.03 -0.32 15.72
N ARG A 32 7.90 -0.49 16.42
CA ARG A 32 6.58 -0.07 15.92
C ARG A 32 5.77 0.83 16.85
N GLY A 33 6.26 1.10 18.06
CA GLY A 33 5.82 2.14 19.00
C GLY A 33 4.33 2.48 19.04
N VAL A 34 4.00 3.68 19.52
CA VAL A 34 2.67 4.27 19.46
C VAL A 34 2.70 5.44 18.49
N PHE A 35 2.10 5.24 17.33
CA PHE A 35 1.91 6.27 16.32
C PHE A 35 0.95 7.36 16.82
N CYS A 36 1.37 8.61 16.72
CA CYS A 36 0.60 9.75 17.17
C CYS A 36 0.96 11.03 16.41
N MET A 37 0.19 12.08 16.65
CA MET A 37 0.44 13.43 16.17
C MET A 37 0.32 14.43 17.31
N PRO A 38 1.05 15.55 17.27
CA PRO A 38 0.74 16.71 18.11
C PRO A 38 -0.70 17.18 17.95
N MET A 39 -1.30 17.64 19.04
CA MET A 39 -2.56 18.38 18.97
C MET A 39 -2.29 19.80 18.45
N LEU A 40 -2.46 19.98 17.14
CA LEU A 40 -2.29 21.26 16.44
C LEU A 40 -3.60 22.07 16.44
N ALA A 41 -3.50 23.36 16.14
CA ALA A 41 -4.67 24.22 15.92
C ALA A 41 -5.56 23.70 14.78
N SER A 42 -4.96 23.10 13.74
CA SER A 42 -5.67 22.43 12.67
C SER A 42 -6.11 21.02 13.08
N TYR A 43 -7.43 20.83 13.16
CA TYR A 43 -8.03 19.52 13.39
C TYR A 43 -7.62 18.51 12.31
N VAL A 44 -7.56 18.94 11.05
CA VAL A 44 -7.24 18.08 9.91
C VAL A 44 -5.81 17.56 10.01
N LEU A 45 -4.84 18.42 10.33
CA LEU A 45 -3.43 18.02 10.45
C LEU A 45 -3.19 17.07 11.63
N SER A 46 -3.83 17.33 12.77
CA SER A 46 -3.76 16.44 13.94
C SER A 46 -4.34 15.05 13.69
N HIS A 47 -5.28 14.92 12.74
CA HIS A 47 -5.98 13.67 12.42
C HIS A 47 -5.75 13.22 10.97
N GLN A 48 -4.64 13.65 10.35
CA GLN A 48 -4.45 13.56 8.90
C GLN A 48 -4.42 12.12 8.36
N TRP A 49 -4.01 11.16 9.18
CA TRP A 49 -3.91 9.74 8.83
C TRP A 49 -5.22 8.95 8.93
N LEU A 50 -6.32 9.57 9.38
CA LEU A 50 -7.56 8.84 9.67
C LEU A 50 -8.12 8.09 8.45
N ARG A 51 -8.21 8.73 7.28
CA ARG A 51 -8.66 8.07 6.04
C ARG A 51 -7.75 6.95 5.59
N GLU A 52 -6.45 7.12 5.79
CA GLU A 52 -5.45 6.12 5.43
C GLU A 52 -5.59 4.88 6.30
N LEU A 53 -5.71 5.06 7.61
CA LEU A 53 -5.95 3.97 8.56
C LEU A 53 -7.27 3.21 8.27
N ARG A 54 -8.29 3.90 7.74
CA ARG A 54 -9.56 3.28 7.32
C ARG A 54 -9.42 2.40 6.08
N ARG A 55 -8.36 2.53 5.27
CA ARG A 55 -8.11 1.64 4.11
C ARG A 55 -7.91 0.19 4.55
N GLY A 56 -7.46 -0.05 5.79
CA GLY A 56 -7.37 -1.38 6.41
C GLY A 56 -8.71 -2.03 6.78
N GLY A 57 -9.85 -1.51 6.30
CA GLY A 57 -11.18 -2.11 6.43
C GLY A 57 -11.94 -1.77 7.73
N GLN A 58 -11.30 -1.10 8.68
CA GLN A 58 -11.98 -0.64 9.91
C GLN A 58 -12.82 0.61 9.63
N ARG A 59 -14.08 0.60 10.06
CA ARG A 59 -15.05 1.65 9.69
C ARG A 59 -15.06 2.85 10.63
N LEU A 60 -14.97 2.60 11.93
CA LEU A 60 -15.11 3.60 12.99
C LEU A 60 -13.81 3.71 13.78
N PHE A 61 -13.33 4.94 13.88
CA PHE A 61 -12.13 5.30 14.61
C PHE A 61 -12.44 6.31 15.72
N ILE A 62 -11.61 6.29 16.75
CA ILE A 62 -11.61 7.23 17.86
C ILE A 62 -10.23 7.89 17.97
N ALA A 63 -10.20 9.06 18.58
CA ALA A 63 -8.98 9.72 19.04
C ALA A 63 -8.76 9.40 20.52
N VAL A 64 -7.54 8.99 20.83
CA VAL A 64 -7.02 8.83 22.18
C VAL A 64 -6.00 9.94 22.39
N HIS A 65 -6.36 10.94 23.16
CA HIS A 65 -5.45 12.01 23.56
C HIS A 65 -4.69 11.54 24.80
N PHE A 66 -3.38 11.77 24.82
CA PHE A 66 -2.51 11.40 25.94
C PHE A 66 -1.39 12.44 26.09
N ARG A 67 -0.76 12.40 27.26
CA ARG A 67 0.26 13.34 27.69
C ARG A 67 1.53 12.58 28.06
N ILE A 68 2.67 13.02 27.52
CA ILE A 68 3.99 12.49 27.85
C ILE A 68 4.92 13.64 28.28
N PRO A 69 5.97 13.36 29.07
CA PRO A 69 7.00 14.34 29.39
C PRO A 69 7.62 14.97 28.12
N ASP A 70 7.97 16.24 28.19
CA ASP A 70 8.57 16.96 27.06
C ASP A 70 9.92 16.39 26.63
N ASP A 71 10.67 15.81 27.55
CA ASP A 71 11.96 15.15 27.36
C ASP A 71 11.83 13.67 26.93
N GLU A 72 10.61 13.16 26.77
CA GLU A 72 10.40 11.78 26.31
C GLU A 72 11.00 11.59 24.91
N PRO A 73 11.85 10.57 24.69
CA PRO A 73 12.41 10.29 23.37
C PRO A 73 11.33 9.76 22.42
N VAL A 74 11.29 10.32 21.22
CA VAL A 74 10.36 9.94 20.15
C VAL A 74 11.08 9.86 18.81
N LEU A 75 10.48 9.12 17.88
CA LEU A 75 10.90 9.08 16.48
C LEU A 75 9.94 9.95 15.66
N VAL A 76 10.48 10.87 14.85
CA VAL A 76 9.69 11.70 13.96
C VAL A 76 10.03 11.39 12.51
N GLY A 77 9.02 10.98 11.74
CA GLY A 77 9.14 10.76 10.30
C GLY A 77 8.34 11.78 9.51
N HIS A 78 8.75 12.02 8.27
CA HIS A 78 7.99 12.77 7.28
C HIS A 78 7.84 11.91 6.03
N TYR A 79 6.61 11.52 5.69
CA TYR A 79 6.31 10.50 4.68
C TYR A 79 7.05 9.17 4.95
N SER A 80 7.82 8.67 3.98
CA SER A 80 8.51 7.37 4.01
C SER A 80 9.95 7.44 4.55
N ASP A 81 10.32 8.52 5.23
CA ASP A 81 11.66 8.68 5.81
C ASP A 81 11.88 7.74 7.01
N ALA A 82 13.14 7.36 7.25
CA ALA A 82 13.56 6.40 8.28
C ALA A 82 13.28 6.87 9.72
N GLY A 83 12.94 8.14 9.89
CA GLY A 83 12.62 8.75 11.18
C GLY A 83 13.85 9.26 11.91
N THR A 84 13.74 10.45 12.52
CA THR A 84 14.80 11.07 13.33
C THR A 84 14.42 11.01 14.81
N GLU A 85 15.34 10.57 15.66
CA GLU A 85 15.18 10.62 17.11
C GLU A 85 15.27 12.07 17.62
N MET A 86 14.31 12.47 18.45
CA MET A 86 14.29 13.76 19.15
C MET A 86 13.38 13.67 20.38
N THR A 87 13.32 14.73 21.18
CA THR A 87 12.39 14.82 22.31
C THR A 87 10.96 15.12 21.86
N ALA A 88 9.97 14.80 22.70
CA ALA A 88 8.57 15.09 22.44
C ALA A 88 8.32 16.60 22.21
N ALA A 89 8.99 17.48 22.97
CA ALA A 89 8.89 18.93 22.79
C ALA A 89 9.48 19.38 21.44
N GLU A 90 10.64 18.84 21.04
CA GLU A 90 11.24 19.12 19.73
C GLU A 90 10.32 18.66 18.59
N ALA A 91 9.74 17.47 18.70
CA ALA A 91 8.79 16.93 17.72
C ALA A 91 7.55 17.82 17.57
N VAL A 92 6.97 18.26 18.69
CA VAL A 92 5.82 19.17 18.69
C VAL A 92 6.21 20.51 18.05
N SER A 93 7.36 21.07 18.43
CA SER A 93 7.85 22.35 17.89
C SER A 93 8.10 22.27 16.38
N LEU A 94 8.79 21.21 15.92
CA LEU A 94 9.10 20.96 14.52
C LEU A 94 7.81 20.92 13.67
N ILE A 95 6.83 20.10 14.08
CA ILE A 95 5.60 19.93 13.31
C ILE A 95 4.72 21.18 13.38
N MET A 96 4.71 21.89 14.51
CA MET A 96 3.91 23.11 14.67
C MET A 96 4.42 24.28 13.83
N HIS A 97 5.73 24.37 13.64
CA HIS A 97 6.37 25.44 12.87
C HIS A 97 6.77 25.04 11.44
N ALA A 98 6.47 23.82 11.02
CA ALA A 98 6.67 23.38 9.65
C ALA A 98 5.83 24.23 8.69
N GLU A 99 6.45 24.69 7.59
CA GLU A 99 5.75 25.36 6.49
C GLU A 99 4.62 24.46 5.95
N ASP A 100 4.90 23.16 5.85
CA ASP A 100 3.92 22.12 5.56
C ASP A 100 3.99 20.97 6.58
N ALA A 101 3.06 20.96 7.54
CA ALA A 101 2.96 19.92 8.58
C ALA A 101 2.34 18.59 8.09
N ARG A 102 2.08 18.47 6.80
CA ARG A 102 1.47 17.31 6.16
C ARG A 102 2.50 16.19 6.01
N GLY A 103 2.08 14.93 6.19
CA GLY A 103 2.97 13.77 6.05
C GLY A 103 3.86 13.50 7.25
N TYR A 104 3.89 14.40 8.24
CA TYR A 104 4.58 14.13 9.50
C TYR A 104 3.88 13.03 10.31
N GLN A 105 4.68 12.30 11.09
CA GLN A 105 4.24 11.32 12.07
C GLN A 105 5.20 11.28 13.25
N VAL A 106 4.68 11.04 14.45
CA VAL A 106 5.47 10.81 15.67
C VAL A 106 5.23 9.39 16.16
N VAL A 107 6.29 8.70 16.56
CA VAL A 107 6.22 7.37 17.16
C VAL A 107 6.86 7.42 18.54
N VAL A 108 6.08 7.12 19.57
CA VAL A 108 6.61 6.93 20.93
C VAL A 108 7.07 5.47 21.06
N PRO A 109 8.35 5.17 21.32
CA PRO A 109 8.90 3.82 21.27
C PRO A 109 8.54 2.94 22.49
N ARG A 110 7.47 3.28 23.21
CA ARG A 110 6.95 2.53 24.35
C ARG A 110 5.42 2.54 24.40
N SER A 111 4.86 1.69 25.26
CA SER A 111 3.43 1.72 25.56
C SER A 111 3.08 2.98 26.36
N ILE A 112 1.85 3.46 26.19
CA ILE A 112 1.30 4.60 26.93
C ILE A 112 0.40 4.07 28.05
N ALA A 113 0.69 4.47 29.29
CA ALA A 113 -0.02 4.02 30.48
C ALA A 113 -1.46 4.59 30.54
N PRO A 114 -2.39 3.91 31.25
CA PRO A 114 -3.73 4.44 31.48
C PRO A 114 -3.75 5.84 32.13
N THR A 115 -2.77 6.12 33.00
CA THR A 115 -2.62 7.40 33.72
C THR A 115 -2.14 8.54 32.82
N GLU A 116 -1.50 8.24 31.70
CA GLU A 116 -1.07 9.21 30.69
C GLU A 116 -2.22 9.60 29.76
N LEU A 117 -3.33 8.85 29.77
CA LEU A 117 -4.49 9.15 28.94
C LEU A 117 -5.19 10.42 29.42
N HIS A 118 -5.39 11.36 28.51
CA HIS A 118 -6.13 12.58 28.78
C HIS A 118 -7.61 12.46 28.40
N ARG A 119 -7.92 11.91 27.22
CA ARG A 119 -9.29 11.83 26.71
C ARG A 119 -9.44 10.75 25.64
N VAL A 120 -10.56 10.03 25.66
CA VAL A 120 -10.95 9.10 24.58
C VAL A 120 -12.26 9.58 23.97
N ARG A 121 -12.27 9.95 22.69
CA ARG A 121 -13.44 10.53 22.02
C ARG A 121 -13.62 10.06 20.58
N HIS A 122 -14.85 10.18 20.08
CA HIS A 122 -15.13 10.04 18.65
C HIS A 122 -14.51 11.19 17.85
N VAL A 123 -14.18 10.89 16.59
CA VAL A 123 -13.64 11.85 15.62
C VAL A 123 -14.51 11.91 14.37
N GLY A 124 -14.41 13.01 13.63
CA GLY A 124 -15.03 13.13 12.32
C GLY A 124 -14.43 12.09 11.37
N GLN A 125 -15.22 11.11 10.94
CA GLN A 125 -14.74 9.95 10.17
C GLN A 125 -14.29 10.29 8.73
N VAL A 126 -14.45 11.54 8.32
CA VAL A 126 -14.16 12.03 6.96
C VAL A 126 -12.87 12.84 6.86
N THR A 127 -12.07 12.88 7.93
CA THR A 127 -10.82 13.67 8.04
C THR A 127 -9.63 12.96 7.40
N GLY A 128 -8.70 13.72 6.83
CA GLY A 128 -7.50 13.22 6.15
C GLY A 128 -7.62 13.18 4.63
N TRP A 129 -6.58 12.66 3.99
CA TRP A 129 -6.40 12.63 2.53
C TRP A 129 -7.19 11.49 1.88
N ARG A 130 -7.69 11.68 0.66
CA ARG A 130 -8.35 10.60 -0.10
C ARG A 130 -7.33 9.70 -0.82
N TYR A 131 -6.34 10.32 -1.47
CA TYR A 131 -5.33 9.63 -2.29
C TYR A 131 -3.92 9.97 -1.78
N HIS A 132 -3.48 11.21 -2.03
CA HIS A 132 -2.20 11.78 -1.60
C HIS A 132 -2.35 13.30 -1.35
N PRO A 133 -1.30 13.99 -0.90
CA PRO A 133 -1.31 15.43 -0.79
C PRO A 133 -1.65 16.22 -2.04
N ASP A 134 -2.50 17.25 -1.89
CA ASP A 134 -2.94 18.12 -3.00
C ASP A 134 -3.71 17.42 -4.14
N ALA A 135 -4.25 16.23 -3.88
CA ALA A 135 -5.13 15.53 -4.81
C ALA A 135 -6.51 16.21 -5.00
N HIS A 136 -6.86 17.19 -4.17
CA HIS A 136 -8.17 17.84 -4.25
C HIS A 136 -8.26 18.72 -5.51
N GLY A 137 -9.39 18.64 -6.22
CA GLY A 137 -9.64 19.45 -7.43
C GLY A 137 -8.93 18.96 -8.69
N ARG A 138 -8.06 17.95 -8.59
CA ARG A 138 -7.40 17.33 -9.74
C ARG A 138 -8.10 16.04 -10.15
N ARG A 139 -8.18 15.77 -11.45
CA ARG A 139 -8.64 14.47 -11.98
C ARG A 139 -7.60 13.41 -11.60
N PRO A 140 -7.98 12.31 -10.92
CA PRO A 140 -7.04 11.24 -10.61
C PRO A 140 -6.55 10.55 -11.89
N CYS A 141 -5.24 10.30 -12.00
CA CYS A 141 -4.72 9.38 -13.00
C CYS A 141 -5.15 7.96 -12.63
N VAL A 142 -5.69 7.22 -13.59
CA VAL A 142 -6.22 5.86 -13.37
C VAL A 142 -5.33 4.76 -13.97
N CYS A 143 -4.14 5.12 -14.46
CA CYS A 143 -3.19 4.16 -14.96
C CYS A 143 -2.72 3.22 -13.85
N PRO A 144 -2.26 2.01 -14.19
CA PRO A 144 -1.76 1.04 -13.21
C PRO A 144 -0.63 1.55 -12.31
N ALA A 145 0.19 2.50 -12.80
CA ALA A 145 1.29 3.08 -12.04
C ALA A 145 0.82 4.07 -10.96
N CYS A 146 -0.17 4.93 -11.28
CA CYS A 146 -0.67 5.93 -10.34
C CYS A 146 -1.77 5.39 -9.41
N LEU A 147 -2.44 4.30 -9.80
CA LEU A 147 -3.56 3.72 -9.06
C LEU A 147 -3.40 2.20 -9.08
N GLY A 148 -2.73 1.64 -8.07
CA GLY A 148 -2.46 0.21 -7.96
C GLY A 148 -3.73 -0.65 -8.00
N ARG A 149 -3.58 -1.94 -8.34
CA ARG A 149 -4.71 -2.90 -8.27
C ARG A 149 -5.06 -3.15 -6.80
N GLY A 150 -6.37 -3.11 -6.49
CA GLY A 150 -6.87 -3.35 -5.14
C GLY A 150 -6.85 -2.12 -4.23
N GLU A 151 -6.33 -0.98 -4.70
CA GLU A 151 -6.37 0.27 -3.95
C GLU A 151 -7.79 0.81 -3.77
N PHE A 152 -7.94 1.70 -2.80
CA PHE A 152 -9.23 2.28 -2.42
C PHE A 152 -9.97 2.87 -3.62
N LYS A 153 -11.15 2.31 -3.93
CA LYS A 153 -12.00 2.71 -5.08
C LYS A 153 -11.31 2.67 -6.44
N SER A 154 -10.19 1.96 -6.59
CA SER A 154 -9.44 1.90 -7.84
C SER A 154 -10.29 1.44 -9.03
N ALA A 155 -11.14 0.41 -8.83
CA ALA A 155 -12.06 -0.07 -9.86
C ALA A 155 -13.17 0.93 -10.22
N ASP A 156 -13.66 1.71 -9.26
CA ASP A 156 -14.68 2.75 -9.50
C ASP A 156 -14.09 3.93 -10.26
N LEU A 157 -12.86 4.34 -9.93
CA LEU A 157 -12.14 5.39 -10.65
C LEU A 157 -11.85 5.00 -12.10
N ARG A 158 -11.35 3.79 -12.34
CA ARG A 158 -11.11 3.27 -13.69
C ARG A 158 -12.37 3.17 -14.56
N ARG A 159 -13.56 3.01 -13.94
CA ARG A 159 -14.83 3.06 -14.68
C ARG A 159 -15.25 4.48 -15.05
N ARG A 160 -14.87 5.49 -14.27
CA ARG A 160 -15.30 6.88 -14.45
C ARG A 160 -14.39 7.68 -15.35
N PHE A 161 -13.11 7.35 -15.35
CA PHE A 161 -12.09 8.08 -16.11
C PHE A 161 -11.43 7.12 -17.08
N ALA A 162 -11.30 7.52 -18.34
CA ALA A 162 -10.44 6.84 -19.30
C ALA A 162 -8.97 7.08 -18.94
N THR A 163 -8.13 6.08 -19.17
CA THR A 163 -6.69 6.28 -19.36
C THR A 163 -6.48 6.78 -20.79
N GLU A 164 -5.49 7.64 -21.02
CA GLU A 164 -5.15 8.09 -22.38
C GLU A 164 -4.80 6.90 -23.28
N ASP A 165 -3.99 5.98 -22.75
CA ASP A 165 -3.70 4.68 -23.36
C ASP A 165 -4.28 3.54 -22.49
N PRO A 166 -5.48 3.03 -22.80
CA PRO A 166 -6.05 1.93 -22.05
C PRO A 166 -5.25 0.65 -22.31
N GLU A 167 -4.87 -0.05 -21.24
CA GLU A 167 -4.23 -1.37 -21.40
C GLU A 167 -5.15 -2.31 -22.19
N PRO A 168 -4.61 -3.09 -23.14
CA PRO A 168 -5.39 -4.09 -23.86
C PRO A 168 -6.14 -5.04 -22.91
N THR A 169 -7.40 -5.29 -23.22
CA THR A 169 -8.21 -6.30 -22.54
C THR A 169 -7.68 -7.70 -22.85
N LYS A 170 -8.03 -8.69 -22.04
CA LYS A 170 -7.63 -10.07 -22.30
C LYS A 170 -8.08 -10.56 -23.70
N PRO A 171 -9.33 -10.34 -24.16
CA PRO A 171 -9.72 -10.69 -25.52
C PRO A 171 -8.87 -10.00 -26.59
N GLN A 172 -8.50 -8.74 -26.39
CA GLN A 172 -7.61 -8.01 -27.32
C GLN A 172 -6.20 -8.58 -27.31
N LEU A 173 -5.64 -8.96 -26.15
CA LEU A 173 -4.34 -9.62 -26.05
C LEU A 173 -4.33 -10.98 -26.74
N LEU A 174 -5.42 -11.75 -26.61
CA LEU A 174 -5.57 -13.03 -27.33
C LEU A 174 -5.69 -12.83 -28.84
N GLU A 175 -6.36 -11.75 -29.27
CA GLU A 175 -6.43 -11.38 -30.68
C GLU A 175 -5.07 -10.93 -31.23
N GLN A 176 -4.33 -10.12 -30.45
CA GLN A 176 -2.95 -9.74 -30.77
C GLN A 176 -2.04 -10.97 -30.88
N LEU A 177 -2.16 -11.92 -29.95
CA LEU A 177 -1.40 -13.17 -29.99
C LEU A 177 -1.71 -14.00 -31.26
N ARG A 178 -2.98 -14.07 -31.67
CA ARG A 178 -3.41 -14.79 -32.88
C ARG A 178 -2.92 -14.14 -34.18
N ASN A 179 -2.82 -12.82 -34.19
CA ASN A 179 -2.48 -12.03 -35.37
C ASN A 179 -1.06 -11.45 -35.29
N ALA A 180 -0.21 -11.97 -34.41
CA ALA A 180 1.16 -11.49 -34.27
C ALA A 180 1.96 -11.83 -35.52
N ASP A 181 2.54 -10.82 -36.16
CA ASP A 181 3.31 -10.98 -37.40
C ASP A 181 4.79 -11.29 -37.13
N ASN A 182 5.25 -11.13 -35.89
CA ASN A 182 6.64 -11.31 -35.46
C ASN A 182 6.72 -11.77 -33.99
N GLU A 183 7.92 -12.16 -33.56
CA GLU A 183 8.17 -12.63 -32.21
C GLU A 183 8.01 -11.55 -31.14
N ASP A 184 8.30 -10.29 -31.44
CA ASP A 184 8.16 -9.19 -30.48
C ASP A 184 6.69 -8.97 -30.10
N ASP A 185 5.78 -9.05 -31.07
CA ASP A 185 4.34 -8.95 -30.86
C ASP A 185 3.81 -10.14 -30.02
N LEU A 186 4.33 -11.34 -30.25
CA LEU A 186 4.03 -12.51 -29.41
C LEU A 186 4.48 -12.29 -27.96
N ILE A 187 5.71 -11.82 -27.77
CA ILE A 187 6.30 -11.56 -26.45
C ILE A 187 5.49 -10.50 -25.70
N LEU A 188 5.15 -9.38 -26.35
CA LEU A 188 4.35 -8.31 -25.77
C LEU A 188 2.95 -8.81 -25.36
N ALA A 189 2.29 -9.60 -26.20
CA ALA A 189 1.00 -10.19 -25.89
C ALA A 189 1.09 -11.15 -24.69
N LEU A 190 2.13 -11.98 -24.62
CA LEU A 190 2.36 -12.92 -23.52
C LEU A 190 2.62 -12.23 -22.19
N TYR A 191 3.46 -11.18 -22.15
CA TYR A 191 3.64 -10.36 -20.94
C TYR A 191 2.32 -9.70 -20.50
N GLY A 192 1.58 -9.16 -21.47
CA GLY A 192 0.24 -8.62 -21.24
C GLY A 192 -0.68 -9.66 -20.58
N LEU A 193 -0.73 -10.88 -21.12
CA LEU A 193 -1.53 -11.99 -20.58
C LEU A 193 -1.06 -12.44 -19.20
N GLY A 194 0.26 -12.50 -18.96
CA GLY A 194 0.84 -12.83 -17.66
C GLY A 194 0.45 -11.83 -16.57
N SER A 195 0.30 -10.54 -16.90
CA SER A 195 -0.18 -9.53 -15.95
C SER A 195 -1.66 -9.67 -15.56
N ARG A 196 -2.40 -10.59 -16.19
CA ARG A 196 -3.85 -10.82 -15.96
C ARG A 196 -4.07 -12.11 -15.19
N SER A 197 -5.05 -12.11 -14.30
CA SER A 197 -5.47 -13.33 -13.62
C SER A 197 -6.35 -14.19 -14.53
N ARG A 198 -6.06 -15.49 -14.59
CA ARG A 198 -6.89 -16.56 -15.19
C ARG A 198 -6.97 -16.55 -16.73
N GLY A 199 -6.65 -17.70 -17.33
CA GLY A 199 -7.03 -18.02 -18.69
C GLY A 199 -7.06 -19.52 -18.96
N ASP A 200 -7.61 -19.86 -20.12
CA ASP A 200 -7.52 -21.22 -20.62
C ASP A 200 -6.15 -21.38 -21.24
N VAL A 201 -5.41 -22.39 -20.79
CA VAL A 201 -4.06 -22.64 -21.26
C VAL A 201 -4.05 -23.01 -22.75
N SER A 202 -5.17 -23.51 -23.28
CA SER A 202 -5.31 -23.88 -24.69
C SER A 202 -4.96 -22.72 -25.64
N ASP A 203 -5.24 -21.49 -25.24
CA ASP A 203 -4.95 -20.28 -26.01
C ASP A 203 -3.45 -20.05 -26.26
N ILE A 204 -2.56 -20.55 -25.39
CA ILE A 204 -1.12 -20.25 -25.41
C ILE A 204 -0.22 -21.51 -25.43
N ALA A 205 -0.80 -22.70 -25.22
CA ALA A 205 -0.05 -23.95 -25.09
C ALA A 205 0.75 -24.32 -26.35
N HIS A 206 0.30 -23.90 -27.53
CA HIS A 206 0.96 -24.18 -28.80
C HIS A 206 2.35 -23.53 -28.92
N LEU A 207 2.67 -22.53 -28.09
CA LEU A 207 3.96 -21.81 -28.11
C LEU A 207 5.07 -22.53 -27.32
N ILE A 208 4.76 -23.67 -26.70
CA ILE A 208 5.69 -24.42 -25.84
C ILE A 208 6.97 -24.87 -26.58
N ASP A 209 6.88 -25.07 -27.89
CA ASP A 209 7.97 -25.52 -28.76
C ASP A 209 8.42 -24.42 -29.75
N HIS A 210 8.11 -23.16 -29.46
CA HIS A 210 8.47 -22.04 -30.34
C HIS A 210 10.00 -21.95 -30.53
N ALA A 211 10.47 -21.67 -31.75
CA ALA A 211 11.90 -21.67 -32.07
C ALA A 211 12.70 -20.63 -31.26
N ASN A 212 12.14 -19.42 -31.13
CA ASN A 212 12.73 -18.34 -30.33
C ASN A 212 12.57 -18.62 -28.82
N SER A 213 13.67 -18.62 -28.07
CA SER A 213 13.70 -18.81 -26.61
C SER A 213 13.00 -17.69 -25.85
N GLU A 214 13.03 -16.45 -26.33
CA GLU A 214 12.35 -15.30 -25.71
C GLU A 214 10.82 -15.50 -25.68
N VAL A 215 10.25 -16.11 -26.72
CA VAL A 215 8.82 -16.46 -26.75
C VAL A 215 8.52 -17.55 -25.72
N ARG A 216 9.39 -18.55 -25.58
CA ARG A 216 9.24 -19.61 -24.56
C ARG A 216 9.42 -19.07 -23.14
N TYR A 217 10.30 -18.09 -22.95
CA TYR A 217 10.49 -17.36 -21.70
C TYR A 217 9.22 -16.57 -21.33
N ALA A 218 8.71 -15.77 -22.26
CA ALA A 218 7.48 -15.01 -22.06
C ALA A 218 6.26 -15.92 -21.79
N LEU A 219 6.23 -17.10 -22.40
CA LEU A 219 5.24 -18.14 -22.11
C LEU A 219 5.36 -18.65 -20.67
N ALA A 220 6.57 -18.97 -20.20
CA ALA A 220 6.81 -19.38 -18.81
C ALA A 220 6.31 -18.32 -17.82
N TYR A 221 6.65 -17.05 -18.06
CA TYR A 221 6.16 -15.90 -17.29
C TYR A 221 4.62 -15.85 -17.26
N ALA A 222 3.97 -16.01 -18.42
CA ALA A 222 2.52 -15.98 -18.51
C ALA A 222 1.87 -17.14 -17.74
N LEU A 223 2.41 -18.36 -17.87
CA LEU A 223 1.90 -19.56 -17.22
C LEU A 223 1.90 -19.47 -15.68
N HIS A 224 2.76 -18.64 -15.07
CA HIS A 224 2.72 -18.30 -13.64
C HIS A 224 1.48 -17.54 -13.19
N ASN A 225 0.57 -17.17 -14.08
CA ASN A 225 -0.73 -16.59 -13.73
C ASN A 225 -1.93 -17.46 -14.17
N TYR A 226 -1.70 -18.54 -14.92
CA TYR A 226 -2.73 -19.50 -15.37
C TYR A 226 -3.00 -20.60 -14.33
N ARG A 227 -4.25 -21.01 -14.14
CA ARG A 227 -4.59 -22.05 -13.14
C ARG A 227 -4.88 -23.37 -13.84
N GLY A 228 -4.50 -24.48 -13.22
CA GLY A 228 -4.85 -25.82 -13.72
C GLY A 228 -3.72 -26.82 -13.54
N ALA A 229 -4.02 -28.09 -13.79
CA ALA A 229 -3.00 -29.13 -13.90
C ALA A 229 -2.14 -28.92 -15.16
N GLU A 230 -2.76 -28.47 -16.24
CA GLU A 230 -2.09 -28.34 -17.53
C GLU A 230 -1.06 -27.21 -17.56
N ALA A 231 -1.37 -26.02 -17.03
CA ALA A 231 -0.37 -24.96 -16.88
C ALA A 231 0.85 -25.39 -16.05
N ARG A 232 0.63 -26.20 -15.00
CA ARG A 232 1.72 -26.77 -14.19
C ARG A 232 2.56 -27.79 -14.96
N ARG A 233 1.94 -28.60 -15.83
CA ARG A 233 2.65 -29.54 -16.69
C ARG A 233 3.51 -28.83 -17.72
N LEU A 234 3.00 -27.76 -18.33
CA LEU A 234 3.77 -26.95 -19.28
C LEU A 234 4.96 -26.25 -18.60
N LEU A 235 4.76 -25.66 -17.41
CA LEU A 235 5.87 -25.12 -16.61
C LEU A 235 6.91 -26.20 -16.29
N ALA A 236 6.49 -27.39 -15.85
CA ALA A 236 7.41 -28.51 -15.58
C ALA A 236 8.21 -28.90 -16.83
N ARG A 237 7.59 -28.92 -18.02
CA ARG A 237 8.30 -29.18 -19.28
C ARG A 237 9.34 -28.09 -19.59
N LEU A 238 9.04 -26.82 -19.35
CA LEU A 238 9.98 -25.71 -19.58
C LEU A 238 11.17 -25.72 -18.61
N THR A 239 11.10 -26.42 -17.47
CA THR A 239 12.29 -26.59 -16.60
C THR A 239 13.40 -27.42 -17.24
N THR A 240 13.14 -28.10 -18.35
CA THR A 240 14.13 -28.84 -19.14
C THR A 240 14.45 -28.16 -20.47
N ASP A 241 14.07 -26.89 -20.66
CA ASP A 241 14.34 -26.13 -21.89
C ASP A 241 15.85 -26.03 -22.17
N PRO A 242 16.30 -26.07 -23.44
CA PRO A 242 17.72 -25.84 -23.77
C PRO A 242 18.23 -24.48 -23.28
N ASP A 243 17.38 -23.45 -23.27
CA ASP A 243 17.75 -22.11 -22.83
C ASP A 243 17.74 -21.98 -21.29
N PRO A 244 18.82 -21.50 -20.66
CA PRO A 244 18.90 -21.36 -19.21
C PRO A 244 17.90 -20.37 -18.63
N GLU A 245 17.61 -19.26 -19.31
CA GLU A 245 16.70 -18.24 -18.78
C GLU A 245 15.25 -18.76 -18.76
N VAL A 246 14.88 -19.54 -19.78
CA VAL A 246 13.57 -20.21 -19.83
C VAL A 246 13.42 -21.20 -18.68
N ARG A 247 14.45 -22.01 -18.38
CA ARG A 247 14.44 -22.94 -17.25
C ARG A 247 14.28 -22.21 -15.92
N ASP A 248 15.02 -21.12 -15.73
CA ASP A 248 15.02 -20.33 -14.51
C ASP A 248 13.66 -19.66 -14.28
N GLU A 249 13.06 -19.08 -15.32
CA GLU A 249 11.70 -18.52 -15.25
C GLU A 249 10.68 -19.61 -14.89
N ALA A 250 10.72 -20.76 -15.57
CA ALA A 250 9.79 -21.86 -15.35
C ALA A 250 9.87 -22.45 -13.92
N ALA A 251 11.07 -22.45 -13.32
CA ALA A 251 11.31 -22.98 -11.98
C ALA A 251 10.87 -22.05 -10.84
N LYS A 252 10.51 -20.78 -11.13
CA LYS A 252 10.04 -19.84 -10.10
C LYS A 252 8.82 -20.39 -9.37
N ARG A 253 8.88 -20.39 -8.04
CA ARG A 253 7.74 -20.77 -7.20
C ARG A 253 6.75 -19.61 -7.13
N ARG A 254 5.46 -19.94 -7.27
CA ARG A 254 4.35 -19.03 -6.96
C ARG A 254 4.21 -18.80 -5.47
#